data_AF-A0A949X7P7-F1
#
_entry.id   AF-A0A949X7P7-F1
#
_cell.length_a   1.000
_cell.length_b   1.000
_cell.length_c   1.000
_cell.angle_alpha   90.00
_cell.angle_beta   90.00
_cell.angle_gamma   90.00
#
_symmetry.space_group_name_H-M   'P 1'
#
loop_
_entity.id
_entity.type
_entity.pdbx_description
1 polymer ?
#
loop_
_entity_poly.entity_id
_entity_poly.type
_entity_poly.pdbx_seq_one_letter_code
_entity_poly.pdbx_strand_id
1 'polypeptide(L)'
;MECVLEECESVAAKFAADPVHDLRVALRRCRSMADGLMTFDPDSSWKQMRKAGKKLFSSLGELRDAQVMQEWIGKLGSAEDPTSIALLRYLEGRETEHKLQAAAALKDFDRKQWGKWSASLPRRAARVRTGSLVFKHLALERWTQAYALHRRALRLNSQVAWHGLRIGVKRFRYIVENFLPEQHEAWIADLKEVQDVLGEVHDLDVLWDTAMNIAAFPDSEARVHWHTKLREERDQRIQRYRDKMMGKPSLWQVWRAELPNEKQVEAAAIRRLELWASVLDPDFRHSRHVARLALQLYDGLCQNGSGTGDGNKEREILRLAGLLHEVGLSKGVKRHHKAAYRLIEKLQPPLGLDKDKLRMAAVVSRYHRGAFPRSGQKTLTNISPADRTTARKLAGILRLANAFDADHTSQIQRIHAATQNGYLQIKAQGYNPRDRMAEAIAAGRHLLEIVYRRPVVVKPMRPASQAKR
;
A
#
# COMPACT_ATOMS: atom_id res chain seq x y z
N MET A 1 -18.01 -5.93 9.82
CA MET A 1 -17.75 -7.35 9.48
C MET A 1 -18.89 -8.23 9.96
N GLU A 2 -19.44 -7.96 11.15
CA GLU A 2 -20.67 -8.59 11.69
C GLU A 2 -21.87 -8.41 10.76
N CYS A 3 -22.09 -7.19 10.24
CA CYS A 3 -23.10 -6.94 9.20
C CYS A 3 -23.03 -7.89 8.00
N VAL A 4 -21.85 -8.42 7.60
CA VAL A 4 -21.81 -9.44 6.53
C VAL A 4 -22.49 -10.74 6.96
N LEU A 5 -22.38 -11.14 8.22
CA LEU A 5 -23.02 -12.34 8.75
C LEU A 5 -24.54 -12.13 8.87
N GLU A 6 -24.97 -10.97 9.37
CA GLU A 6 -26.37 -10.57 9.46
C GLU A 6 -27.03 -10.58 8.07
N GLU A 7 -26.41 -9.91 7.08
CA GLU A 7 -26.95 -9.88 5.72
C GLU A 7 -26.93 -11.24 5.01
N CYS A 8 -26.02 -12.15 5.38
CA CYS A 8 -26.05 -13.53 4.88
C CYS A 8 -27.28 -14.31 5.35
N GLU A 9 -27.85 -13.97 6.51
CA GLU A 9 -29.09 -14.57 7.02
C GLU A 9 -30.30 -13.96 6.31
N SER A 10 -30.32 -12.62 6.16
CA SER A 10 -31.36 -11.90 5.42
C SER A 10 -31.50 -12.37 3.97
N VAL A 11 -30.38 -12.52 3.25
CA VAL A 11 -30.38 -13.01 1.86
C VAL A 11 -30.84 -14.48 1.79
N ALA A 12 -30.43 -15.32 2.73
CA ALA A 12 -30.80 -16.74 2.74
C ALA A 12 -32.32 -16.95 2.89
N ALA A 13 -33.03 -16.02 3.53
CA ALA A 13 -34.47 -16.12 3.74
C ALA A 13 -35.30 -15.76 2.50
N LYS A 14 -34.89 -14.76 1.69
CA LYS A 14 -35.75 -14.21 0.61
C LYS A 14 -35.07 -13.89 -0.73
N PHE A 15 -33.73 -13.90 -0.83
CA PHE A 15 -32.98 -13.55 -2.05
C PHE A 15 -33.49 -12.30 -2.80
N ALA A 16 -34.09 -11.36 -2.07
CA ALA A 16 -34.66 -10.14 -2.63
C ALA A 16 -33.55 -9.14 -3.01
N ALA A 17 -33.90 -8.15 -3.84
CA ALA A 17 -32.94 -7.18 -4.38
C ALA A 17 -32.21 -6.38 -3.29
N ASP A 18 -32.92 -5.89 -2.26
CA ASP A 18 -32.33 -5.06 -1.21
C ASP A 18 -31.34 -5.85 -0.31
N PRO A 19 -31.70 -7.03 0.25
CA PRO A 19 -30.73 -7.85 0.99
C PRO A 19 -29.48 -8.23 0.18
N VAL A 20 -29.64 -8.53 -1.12
CA VAL A 20 -28.52 -8.84 -2.02
C VAL A 20 -27.60 -7.63 -2.17
N HIS A 21 -28.18 -6.43 -2.30
CA HIS A 21 -27.44 -5.18 -2.37
C HIS A 21 -26.66 -4.92 -1.08
N ASP A 22 -27.30 -5.03 0.08
CA ASP A 22 -26.69 -4.75 1.38
C ASP A 22 -25.53 -5.71 1.70
N LEU A 23 -25.71 -7.01 1.43
CA LEU A 23 -24.64 -8.00 1.55
C LEU A 23 -23.45 -7.66 0.63
N ARG A 24 -23.72 -7.27 -0.62
CA ARG A 24 -22.68 -6.87 -1.57
C ARG A 24 -21.92 -5.64 -1.08
N VAL A 25 -22.62 -4.64 -0.53
CA VAL A 25 -22.02 -3.42 0.03
C VAL A 25 -21.16 -3.74 1.25
N ALA A 26 -21.65 -4.58 2.17
CA ALA A 26 -20.92 -5.00 3.36
C ALA A 26 -19.63 -5.77 3.00
N LEU A 27 -19.71 -6.72 2.04
CA LEU A 27 -18.56 -7.45 1.52
C LEU A 27 -17.56 -6.53 0.82
N ARG A 28 -18.02 -5.59 0.00
CA ARG A 28 -17.18 -4.58 -0.65
C ARG A 28 -16.38 -3.79 0.38
N ARG A 29 -17.04 -3.25 1.41
CA ARG A 29 -16.39 -2.46 2.47
C ARG A 29 -15.31 -3.26 3.19
N CYS A 30 -15.61 -4.49 3.60
CA CYS A 30 -14.63 -5.35 4.25
C CYS A 30 -13.42 -5.62 3.35
N ARG A 31 -13.65 -5.88 2.06
CA ARG A 31 -12.58 -6.13 1.09
C ARG A 31 -11.73 -4.89 0.79
N SER A 32 -12.35 -3.71 0.65
CA SER A 32 -11.63 -2.45 0.44
C SER A 32 -10.83 -2.02 1.67
N MET A 33 -11.38 -2.24 2.88
CA MET A 33 -10.65 -2.02 4.13
C MET A 33 -9.44 -2.94 4.22
N ALA A 34 -9.59 -4.23 3.89
CA ALA A 34 -8.46 -5.16 3.83
C ALA A 34 -7.38 -4.69 2.84
N ASP A 35 -7.77 -4.25 1.63
CA ASP A 35 -6.82 -3.72 0.64
C ASP A 35 -6.04 -2.50 1.15
N GLY A 36 -6.69 -1.59 1.89
CA GLY A 36 -6.02 -0.45 2.51
C GLY A 36 -5.10 -0.85 3.67
N LEU A 37 -5.60 -1.68 4.60
CA LEU A 37 -4.87 -2.08 5.80
C LEU A 37 -3.67 -2.99 5.50
N MET A 38 -3.74 -3.82 4.46
CA MET A 38 -2.62 -4.67 4.02
C MET A 38 -1.37 -3.88 3.59
N THR A 39 -1.50 -2.57 3.33
CA THR A 39 -0.34 -1.71 3.05
C THR A 39 0.50 -1.44 4.30
N PHE A 40 -0.09 -1.61 5.49
CA PHE A 40 0.55 -1.40 6.79
C PHE A 40 0.69 -2.70 7.59
N ASP A 41 -0.24 -3.63 7.41
CA ASP A 41 -0.30 -4.89 8.16
C ASP A 41 -0.27 -6.08 7.19
N PRO A 42 0.89 -6.73 7.01
CA PRO A 42 1.05 -7.82 6.06
C PRO A 42 0.52 -9.17 6.57
N ASP A 43 -0.23 -9.21 7.67
CA ASP A 43 -0.84 -10.44 8.19
C ASP A 43 -1.71 -11.13 7.11
N SER A 44 -1.51 -12.43 6.94
CA SER A 44 -2.19 -13.20 5.91
C SER A 44 -3.70 -13.27 6.10
N SER A 45 -4.20 -13.04 7.32
CA SER A 45 -5.63 -13.06 7.65
C SER A 45 -6.40 -12.02 6.83
N TRP A 46 -5.82 -10.84 6.56
CA TRP A 46 -6.43 -9.86 5.66
C TRP A 46 -6.62 -10.39 4.25
N LYS A 47 -5.56 -11.02 3.70
CA LYS A 47 -5.59 -11.60 2.35
C LYS A 47 -6.57 -12.76 2.27
N GLN A 48 -6.61 -13.62 3.29
CA GLN A 48 -7.52 -14.77 3.36
C GLN A 48 -8.97 -14.30 3.45
N MET A 49 -9.29 -13.36 4.33
CA MET A 49 -10.63 -12.77 4.46
C MET A 49 -11.08 -12.13 3.16
N ARG A 50 -10.22 -11.30 2.55
CA ARG A 50 -10.52 -10.66 1.26
C ARG A 50 -10.79 -11.69 0.14
N LYS A 51 -10.07 -12.82 0.15
CA LYS A 51 -10.26 -13.91 -0.82
C LYS A 51 -11.56 -14.68 -0.55
N ALA A 52 -11.87 -14.98 0.70
CA ALA A 52 -13.11 -15.67 1.09
C ALA A 52 -14.36 -14.90 0.64
N GLY A 53 -14.38 -13.59 0.86
CA GLY A 53 -15.49 -12.74 0.40
C GLY A 53 -15.54 -12.50 -1.11
N LYS A 54 -14.50 -12.90 -1.88
CA LYS A 54 -14.42 -12.59 -3.32
C LYS A 54 -15.47 -13.36 -4.13
N LYS A 55 -15.60 -14.68 -3.92
CA LYS A 55 -16.51 -15.54 -4.70
C LYS A 55 -17.95 -15.04 -4.57
N LEU A 56 -18.43 -14.93 -3.33
CA LEU A 56 -19.77 -14.42 -3.02
C LEU A 56 -20.00 -13.00 -3.57
N PHE A 57 -19.06 -12.07 -3.35
CA PHE A 57 -19.18 -10.72 -3.89
C PHE A 57 -19.28 -10.68 -5.43
N SER A 58 -18.50 -11.51 -6.12
CA SER A 58 -18.53 -11.58 -7.58
C SER A 58 -19.87 -12.11 -8.09
N SER A 59 -20.38 -13.21 -7.54
CA SER A 59 -21.68 -13.78 -7.94
C SER A 59 -22.85 -12.83 -7.67
N LEU A 60 -22.85 -12.11 -6.53
CA LEU A 60 -23.85 -11.06 -6.25
C LEU A 60 -23.69 -9.85 -7.20
N GLY A 61 -22.46 -9.60 -7.65
CA GLY A 61 -22.14 -8.53 -8.61
C GLY A 61 -22.73 -8.80 -9.99
N GLU A 62 -22.54 -10.01 -10.51
CA GLU A 62 -23.07 -10.40 -11.83
C GLU A 62 -24.59 -10.35 -11.89
N LEU A 63 -25.27 -10.76 -10.80
CA LEU A 63 -26.72 -10.61 -10.68
C LEU A 63 -27.15 -9.13 -10.75
N ARG A 64 -26.46 -8.25 -10.01
CA ARG A 64 -26.79 -6.82 -10.04
C ARG A 64 -26.46 -6.18 -11.39
N ASP A 65 -25.38 -6.60 -12.05
CA ASP A 65 -24.98 -6.06 -13.34
C ASP A 65 -26.04 -6.40 -14.42
N ALA A 66 -26.65 -7.60 -14.38
CA ALA A 66 -27.79 -7.96 -15.24
C ALA A 66 -29.03 -7.08 -14.98
N GLN A 67 -29.37 -6.82 -13.72
CA GLN A 67 -30.49 -5.94 -13.34
C GLN A 67 -30.27 -4.49 -13.80
N VAL A 68 -29.05 -3.96 -13.65
CA VAL A 68 -28.71 -2.61 -14.14
C VAL A 68 -28.86 -2.54 -15.66
N MET A 69 -28.50 -3.60 -16.39
CA MET A 69 -28.69 -3.64 -17.84
C MET A 69 -30.17 -3.65 -18.23
N GLN A 70 -31.02 -4.39 -17.52
CA GLN A 70 -32.48 -4.36 -17.72
C GLN A 70 -33.05 -2.94 -17.51
N GLU A 71 -32.61 -2.23 -16.46
CA GLU A 71 -32.99 -0.84 -16.20
C GLU A 71 -32.60 0.08 -17.38
N TRP A 72 -31.42 -0.10 -17.97
CA TRP A 72 -30.99 0.67 -19.14
C TRP A 72 -31.80 0.37 -20.39
N ILE A 73 -32.12 -0.90 -20.65
CA ILE A 73 -32.97 -1.28 -21.77
C ILE A 73 -34.36 -0.66 -21.62
N GLY A 74 -34.94 -0.66 -20.42
CA GLY A 74 -36.22 0.00 -20.17
C GLY A 74 -36.19 1.52 -20.35
N LYS A 75 -35.05 2.18 -20.09
CA LYS A 75 -34.90 3.63 -20.30
C LYS A 75 -34.63 4.01 -21.75
N LEU A 76 -33.93 3.17 -22.50
CA LEU A 76 -33.46 3.47 -23.85
C LEU A 76 -34.31 2.82 -24.95
N GLY A 77 -34.98 1.71 -24.66
CA GLY A 77 -35.84 0.99 -25.58
C GLY A 77 -37.31 1.41 -25.48
N SER A 78 -38.14 0.82 -26.33
CA SER A 78 -39.59 0.79 -26.18
C SER A 78 -40.05 -0.65 -25.94
N ALA A 79 -41.24 -0.84 -25.37
CA ALA A 79 -41.78 -2.18 -25.10
C ALA A 79 -42.02 -3.00 -26.38
N GLU A 80 -42.13 -2.33 -27.54
CA GLU A 80 -42.41 -2.92 -28.85
C GLU A 80 -41.15 -3.10 -29.70
N ASP A 81 -40.00 -2.55 -29.29
CA ASP A 81 -38.75 -2.66 -30.06
C ASP A 81 -38.21 -4.10 -30.04
N PRO A 82 -38.05 -4.76 -31.22
CA PRO A 82 -37.52 -6.13 -31.30
C PRO A 82 -36.15 -6.30 -30.64
N THR A 83 -35.31 -5.27 -30.68
CA THR A 83 -33.97 -5.31 -30.06
C THR A 83 -34.08 -5.36 -28.53
N SER A 84 -34.93 -4.51 -27.95
CA SER A 84 -35.25 -4.49 -26.52
C SER A 84 -35.79 -5.83 -26.04
N ILE A 85 -36.72 -6.42 -26.81
CA ILE A 85 -37.30 -7.74 -26.50
C ILE A 85 -36.21 -8.83 -26.51
N ALA A 86 -35.33 -8.83 -27.51
CA ALA A 86 -34.24 -9.81 -27.62
C ALA A 86 -33.26 -9.70 -26.44
N LEU A 87 -32.87 -8.48 -26.07
CA LEU A 87 -31.99 -8.21 -24.94
C LEU A 87 -32.61 -8.60 -23.60
N LEU A 88 -33.87 -8.23 -23.35
CA LEU A 88 -34.57 -8.57 -22.11
C LEU A 88 -34.70 -10.08 -21.93
N ARG A 89 -35.07 -10.81 -22.99
CA ARG A 89 -35.16 -12.27 -22.98
C ARG A 89 -33.82 -12.93 -22.65
N TYR A 90 -32.73 -12.42 -23.23
CA TYR A 90 -31.39 -12.90 -22.91
C TYR A 90 -31.04 -12.67 -21.43
N LEU A 91 -31.38 -11.49 -20.89
CA LEU A 91 -31.08 -11.13 -19.51
C LEU A 91 -31.91 -11.90 -18.49
N GLU A 92 -33.18 -12.23 -18.77
CA GLU A 92 -34.01 -13.07 -17.91
C GLU A 92 -33.40 -14.47 -17.67
N GLY A 93 -32.88 -15.08 -18.75
CA GLY A 93 -32.17 -16.36 -18.66
C GLY A 93 -30.90 -16.26 -17.80
N ARG A 94 -30.11 -15.21 -18.02
CA ARG A 94 -28.88 -14.92 -17.26
C ARG A 94 -29.15 -14.61 -15.80
N GLU A 95 -30.18 -13.85 -15.50
CA GLU A 95 -30.57 -13.49 -14.13
C GLU A 95 -30.90 -14.74 -13.32
N THR A 96 -31.64 -15.69 -13.91
CA THR A 96 -31.95 -16.98 -13.30
C THR A 96 -30.69 -17.79 -13.00
N GLU A 97 -29.76 -17.87 -13.96
CA GLU A 97 -28.46 -18.52 -13.77
C GLU A 97 -27.64 -17.87 -12.65
N HIS A 98 -27.58 -16.53 -12.64
CA HIS A 98 -26.85 -15.77 -11.64
C HIS A 98 -27.45 -15.88 -10.23
N LYS A 99 -28.78 -15.96 -10.10
CA LYS A 99 -29.44 -16.26 -8.82
C LYS A 99 -29.00 -17.62 -8.28
N LEU A 100 -28.97 -18.65 -9.12
CA LEU A 100 -28.50 -19.99 -8.73
C LEU A 100 -27.03 -19.97 -8.31
N GLN A 101 -26.16 -19.29 -9.08
CA GLN A 101 -24.75 -19.16 -8.77
C GLN A 101 -24.51 -18.37 -7.46
N ALA A 102 -25.25 -17.29 -7.23
CA ALA A 102 -25.18 -16.52 -5.99
C ALA A 102 -25.67 -17.33 -4.78
N ALA A 103 -26.74 -18.12 -4.94
CA ALA A 103 -27.23 -19.04 -3.91
C ALA A 103 -26.18 -20.12 -3.57
N ALA A 104 -25.55 -20.73 -4.57
CA ALA A 104 -24.47 -21.68 -4.37
C ALA A 104 -23.26 -21.04 -3.67
N ALA A 105 -22.86 -19.84 -4.10
CA ALA A 105 -21.76 -19.11 -3.48
C ALA A 105 -22.06 -18.70 -2.02
N LEU A 106 -23.32 -18.38 -1.71
CA LEU A 106 -23.75 -18.07 -0.34
C LEU A 106 -23.72 -19.31 0.55
N LYS A 107 -24.12 -20.48 0.02
CA LYS A 107 -24.03 -21.76 0.72
C LYS A 107 -22.59 -22.17 1.02
N ASP A 108 -21.69 -21.95 0.07
CA ASP A 108 -20.25 -22.23 0.21
C ASP A 108 -19.50 -21.23 1.10
N PHE A 109 -20.13 -20.12 1.49
CA PHE A 109 -19.47 -19.07 2.24
C PHE A 109 -19.23 -19.50 3.69
N ASP A 110 -17.96 -19.63 4.08
CA ASP A 110 -17.55 -20.04 5.43
C ASP A 110 -17.81 -18.93 6.47
N ARG A 111 -19.06 -18.88 6.96
CA ARG A 111 -19.52 -17.95 8.00
C ARG A 111 -18.74 -18.10 9.30
N LYS A 112 -18.33 -19.33 9.65
CA LYS A 112 -17.59 -19.63 10.89
C LYS A 112 -16.21 -19.01 10.84
N GLN A 113 -15.48 -19.19 9.75
CA GLN A 113 -14.16 -18.58 9.57
C GLN A 113 -14.27 -17.05 9.43
N TRP A 114 -15.32 -16.55 8.78
CA TRP A 114 -15.59 -15.11 8.73
C TRP A 114 -15.83 -14.51 10.12
N GLY A 115 -16.59 -15.19 10.98
CA GLY A 115 -16.79 -14.80 12.38
C GLY A 115 -15.49 -14.69 13.17
N LYS A 116 -14.56 -15.65 13.00
CA LYS A 116 -13.23 -15.56 13.62
C LYS A 116 -12.47 -14.31 13.19
N TRP A 117 -12.48 -13.98 11.89
CA TRP A 117 -11.85 -12.76 11.39
C TRP A 117 -12.55 -11.50 11.90
N SER A 118 -13.89 -11.52 12.02
CA SER A 118 -14.68 -10.42 12.58
C SER A 118 -14.24 -10.10 14.02
N ALA A 119 -13.87 -11.11 14.81
CA ALA A 119 -13.34 -10.92 16.16
C ALA A 119 -11.86 -10.45 16.19
N SER A 120 -11.01 -10.99 15.31
CA SER A 120 -9.55 -10.78 15.39
C SER A 120 -9.04 -9.54 14.63
N LEU A 121 -9.58 -9.27 13.44
CA LEU A 121 -9.05 -8.24 12.54
C LEU A 121 -9.28 -6.80 13.01
N PRO A 122 -10.41 -6.44 13.67
CA PRO A 122 -10.60 -5.08 14.19
C PRO A 122 -9.51 -4.65 15.17
N ARG A 123 -9.02 -5.56 16.04
CA ARG A 123 -7.90 -5.28 16.95
C ARG A 123 -6.61 -4.92 16.22
N ARG A 124 -6.40 -5.50 15.04
CA ARG A 124 -5.26 -5.17 14.17
C ARG A 124 -5.46 -3.84 13.47
N ALA A 125 -6.66 -3.60 12.95
CA ALA A 125 -7.03 -2.33 12.31
C ALA A 125 -6.88 -1.12 13.26
N ALA A 126 -7.25 -1.30 14.53
CA ALA A 126 -7.19 -0.26 15.57
C ALA A 126 -5.77 0.26 15.86
N ARG A 127 -4.71 -0.44 15.41
CA ARG A 127 -3.32 0.03 15.51
C ARG A 127 -3.05 1.29 14.70
N VAL A 128 -3.91 1.61 13.73
CA VAL A 128 -3.77 2.77 12.84
C VAL A 128 -5.00 3.65 12.98
N ARG A 129 -4.80 4.86 13.49
CA ARG A 129 -5.88 5.84 13.62
C ARG A 129 -6.39 6.27 12.24
N THR A 130 -7.71 6.28 12.04
CA THR A 130 -8.34 6.90 10.87
C THR A 130 -8.04 8.40 10.83
N GLY A 131 -8.02 8.99 9.64
CA GLY A 131 -7.62 10.39 9.41
C GLY A 131 -6.11 10.66 9.54
N SER A 132 -5.32 9.67 9.97
CA SER A 132 -3.87 9.85 10.15
C SER A 132 -3.12 10.11 8.85
N LEU A 133 -1.93 10.70 8.97
CA LEU A 133 -1.06 11.03 7.83
C LEU A 133 -0.78 9.84 6.91
N VAL A 134 -0.71 8.62 7.44
CA VAL A 134 -0.47 7.42 6.62
C VAL A 134 -1.66 7.06 5.72
N PHE A 135 -2.89 7.32 6.18
CA PHE A 135 -4.08 7.17 5.33
C PHE A 135 -4.24 8.32 4.35
N LYS A 136 -3.89 9.56 4.73
CA LYS A 136 -3.83 10.70 3.79
C LYS A 136 -2.79 10.45 2.69
N HIS A 137 -1.65 9.85 3.03
CA HIS A 137 -0.63 9.43 2.06
C HIS A 137 -1.12 8.29 1.15
N LEU A 138 -1.80 7.29 1.70
CA LEU A 138 -2.43 6.23 0.89
C LEU A 138 -3.50 6.80 -0.06
N ALA A 139 -4.29 7.77 0.39
CA ALA A 139 -5.26 8.48 -0.43
C ALA A 139 -4.58 9.25 -1.56
N LEU A 140 -3.46 9.95 -1.28
CA LEU A 140 -2.63 10.61 -2.31
C LEU A 140 -2.09 9.62 -3.34
N GLU A 141 -1.68 8.43 -2.93
CA GLU A 141 -1.24 7.37 -3.84
C GLU A 141 -2.39 6.94 -4.78
N ARG A 142 -3.60 6.73 -4.24
CA ARG A 142 -4.78 6.37 -5.07
C ARG A 142 -5.25 7.53 -5.95
N TRP A 143 -5.20 8.76 -5.44
CA TRP A 143 -5.48 9.97 -6.19
C TRP A 143 -4.52 10.08 -7.39
N THR A 144 -3.21 9.90 -7.18
CA THR A 144 -2.19 10.00 -8.23
C THR A 144 -2.42 8.95 -9.33
N GLN A 145 -2.75 7.71 -8.93
CA GLN A 145 -3.10 6.64 -9.86
C GLN A 145 -4.37 6.98 -10.66
N ALA A 146 -5.41 7.47 -10.00
CA ALA A 146 -6.67 7.84 -10.65
C ALA A 146 -6.51 9.06 -11.58
N TYR A 147 -5.71 10.05 -11.19
CA TYR A 147 -5.42 11.23 -12.02
C TYR A 147 -4.61 10.88 -13.27
N ALA A 148 -3.66 9.95 -13.18
CA ALA A 148 -2.96 9.42 -14.35
C ALA A 148 -3.93 8.71 -15.32
N LEU A 149 -4.89 7.95 -14.79
CA LEU A 149 -5.95 7.31 -15.58
C LEU A 149 -6.90 8.35 -16.20
N HIS A 150 -7.20 9.44 -15.49
CA HIS A 150 -7.98 10.56 -16.02
C HIS A 150 -7.31 11.17 -17.24
N ARG A 151 -6.02 11.51 -17.15
CA ARG A 151 -5.25 12.04 -18.29
C ARG A 151 -5.23 11.06 -19.46
N ARG A 152 -5.13 9.76 -19.19
CA ARG A 152 -5.18 8.72 -20.22
C ARG A 152 -6.55 8.62 -20.88
N ALA A 153 -7.64 8.67 -20.10
CA ALA A 153 -9.00 8.61 -20.60
C ALA A 153 -9.33 9.79 -21.50
N LEU A 154 -8.96 11.01 -21.10
CA LEU A 154 -9.14 12.21 -21.93
C LEU A 154 -8.34 12.17 -23.23
N ARG A 155 -7.12 11.61 -23.20
CA ARG A 155 -6.27 11.51 -24.40
C ARG A 155 -6.73 10.44 -25.38
N LEU A 156 -7.10 9.26 -24.89
CA LEU A 156 -7.42 8.11 -25.76
C LEU A 156 -8.90 8.03 -26.12
N ASN A 157 -9.77 8.58 -25.29
CA ASN A 157 -11.23 8.53 -25.41
C ASN A 157 -11.84 7.13 -25.68
N SER A 158 -11.16 6.06 -25.27
CA SER A 158 -11.61 4.68 -25.51
C SER A 158 -12.32 4.07 -24.30
N GLN A 159 -13.22 3.12 -24.55
CA GLN A 159 -13.91 2.31 -23.51
C GLN A 159 -12.93 1.78 -22.46
N VAL A 160 -11.80 1.20 -22.88
CA VAL A 160 -10.76 0.67 -21.98
C VAL A 160 -10.17 1.76 -21.09
N ALA A 161 -9.94 2.96 -21.63
CA ALA A 161 -9.37 4.07 -20.87
C ALA A 161 -10.36 4.64 -19.84
N TRP A 162 -11.62 4.81 -20.23
CA TRP A 162 -12.71 5.25 -19.33
C TRP A 162 -13.01 4.23 -18.24
N HIS A 163 -13.06 2.94 -18.58
CA HIS A 163 -13.19 1.86 -17.60
C HIS A 163 -12.03 1.83 -16.61
N GLY A 164 -10.79 2.02 -17.10
CA GLY A 164 -9.61 2.16 -16.25
C GLY A 164 -9.76 3.31 -15.24
N LEU A 165 -10.16 4.49 -15.71
CA LEU A 165 -10.46 5.65 -14.85
C LEU A 165 -11.54 5.35 -13.82
N ARG A 166 -12.66 4.73 -14.20
CA ARG A 166 -13.71 4.30 -13.27
C ARG A 166 -13.15 3.46 -12.13
N ILE A 167 -12.31 2.47 -12.43
CA ILE A 167 -11.65 1.65 -11.40
C ILE A 167 -10.75 2.50 -10.51
N GLY A 168 -10.00 3.44 -11.08
CA GLY A 168 -9.13 4.37 -10.35
C GLY A 168 -9.89 5.23 -9.35
N VAL A 169 -10.95 5.91 -9.79
CA VAL A 169 -11.82 6.75 -8.95
C VAL A 169 -12.45 5.92 -7.84
N LYS A 170 -12.96 4.74 -8.16
CA LYS A 170 -13.54 3.81 -7.18
C LYS A 170 -12.55 3.46 -6.06
N ARG A 171 -11.30 3.13 -6.43
CA ARG A 171 -10.25 2.82 -5.45
C ARG A 171 -9.88 4.03 -4.60
N PHE A 172 -9.84 5.23 -5.18
CA PHE A 172 -9.60 6.47 -4.43
C PHE A 172 -10.74 6.74 -3.44
N ARG A 173 -12.00 6.75 -3.90
CA ARG A 173 -13.19 6.92 -3.07
C ARG A 173 -13.19 5.95 -1.90
N TYR A 174 -12.87 4.67 -2.11
CA TYR A 174 -12.91 3.69 -1.02
C TYR A 174 -11.85 3.93 0.05
N ILE A 175 -10.70 4.53 -0.28
CA ILE A 175 -9.75 4.93 0.77
C ILE A 175 -10.30 6.10 1.57
N VAL A 176 -10.88 7.10 0.90
CA VAL A 176 -11.51 8.26 1.56
C VAL A 176 -12.65 7.79 2.47
N GLU A 177 -13.60 7.02 1.92
CA GLU A 177 -14.79 6.52 2.61
C GLU A 177 -14.45 5.78 3.91
N ASN A 178 -13.45 4.89 3.87
CA ASN A 178 -13.15 3.99 4.98
C ASN A 178 -12.16 4.56 6.00
N PHE A 179 -11.29 5.50 5.60
CA PHE A 179 -10.15 5.87 6.42
C PHE A 179 -9.96 7.35 6.66
N LEU A 180 -10.70 8.24 5.97
CA LEU A 180 -10.56 9.69 6.11
C LEU A 180 -11.92 10.32 6.45
N PRO A 181 -12.34 10.31 7.73
CA PRO A 181 -13.69 10.74 8.12
C PRO A 181 -14.00 12.20 7.74
N GLU A 182 -13.07 13.14 7.98
CA GLU A 182 -13.23 14.55 7.61
C GLU A 182 -13.39 14.73 6.09
N GLN A 183 -12.51 14.11 5.30
CA GLN A 183 -12.57 14.18 3.84
C GLN A 183 -13.75 13.38 3.27
N HIS A 184 -14.21 12.32 3.95
CA HIS A 184 -15.42 11.60 3.59
C HIS A 184 -16.60 12.57 3.65
N GLU A 185 -16.81 13.22 4.80
CA GLU A 185 -17.91 14.18 4.99
C GLU A 185 -17.90 15.27 3.91
N ALA A 186 -16.72 15.83 3.61
CA ALA A 186 -16.58 16.89 2.62
C ALA A 186 -16.72 16.43 1.15
N TRP A 187 -16.21 15.24 0.78
CA TRP A 187 -16.01 14.87 -0.62
C TRP A 187 -16.94 13.76 -1.13
N ILE A 188 -17.66 13.06 -0.25
CA ILE A 188 -18.37 11.83 -0.64
C ILE A 188 -19.47 12.08 -1.67
N ALA A 189 -20.14 13.24 -1.62
CA ALA A 189 -21.18 13.60 -2.59
C ALA A 189 -20.59 13.67 -4.00
N ASP A 190 -19.51 14.45 -4.18
CA ASP A 190 -18.82 14.58 -5.46
C ASP A 190 -18.18 13.26 -5.91
N LEU A 191 -17.55 12.51 -5.00
CA LEU A 191 -16.96 11.21 -5.33
C LEU A 191 -18.00 10.18 -5.74
N LYS A 192 -19.20 10.22 -5.16
CA LYS A 192 -20.34 9.38 -5.57
C LYS A 192 -20.77 9.77 -6.98
N GLU A 193 -21.08 11.04 -7.21
CA GLU A 193 -21.53 11.52 -8.52
C GLU A 193 -20.53 11.19 -9.63
N VAL A 194 -19.23 11.46 -9.42
CA VAL A 194 -18.19 11.14 -10.40
C VAL A 194 -18.09 9.63 -10.65
N GLN A 195 -18.24 8.81 -9.60
CA GLN A 195 -18.23 7.35 -9.76
C GLN A 195 -19.47 6.87 -10.53
N ASP A 196 -20.63 7.45 -10.26
CA ASP A 196 -21.90 7.06 -10.84
C ASP A 196 -21.90 7.41 -12.34
N VAL A 197 -21.53 8.64 -12.71
CA VAL A 197 -21.36 9.05 -14.12
C VAL A 197 -20.40 8.13 -14.89
N LEU A 198 -19.25 7.79 -14.30
CA LEU A 198 -18.32 6.83 -14.92
C LEU A 198 -18.84 5.39 -14.92
N GLY A 199 -19.73 5.05 -13.99
CA GLY A 199 -20.47 3.79 -13.96
C GLY A 199 -21.41 3.69 -15.14
N GLU A 200 -22.25 4.70 -15.33
CA GLU A 200 -23.22 4.76 -16.42
C GLU A 200 -22.52 4.70 -17.80
N VAL A 201 -21.39 5.40 -17.99
CA VAL A 201 -20.58 5.27 -19.22
C VAL A 201 -20.17 3.82 -19.48
N HIS A 202 -19.73 3.12 -18.44
CA HIS A 202 -19.33 1.72 -18.55
C HIS A 202 -20.53 0.80 -18.80
N ASP A 203 -21.67 1.07 -18.17
CA ASP A 203 -22.89 0.27 -18.35
C ASP A 203 -23.41 0.37 -19.80
N LEU A 204 -23.38 1.57 -20.40
CA LEU A 204 -23.70 1.80 -21.81
C LEU A 204 -22.74 1.06 -22.76
N ASP A 205 -21.44 1.10 -22.46
CA ASP A 205 -20.43 0.36 -23.23
C ASP A 205 -20.69 -1.17 -23.17
N VAL A 206 -21.03 -1.71 -21.99
CA VAL A 206 -21.33 -3.15 -21.82
C VAL A 206 -22.64 -3.55 -22.48
N LEU A 207 -23.66 -2.68 -22.47
CA LEU A 207 -24.93 -2.91 -23.16
C LEU A 207 -24.70 -3.04 -24.68
N TRP A 208 -23.91 -2.15 -25.27
CA TRP A 208 -23.55 -2.23 -26.69
C TRP A 208 -22.83 -3.54 -27.04
N ASP A 209 -21.80 -3.89 -26.26
CA ASP A 209 -21.05 -5.13 -26.46
C ASP A 209 -21.95 -6.37 -26.34
N THR A 210 -22.88 -6.37 -25.39
CA THR A 210 -23.84 -7.46 -25.20
C THR A 210 -24.77 -7.59 -26.40
N ALA A 211 -25.34 -6.49 -26.88
CA ALA A 211 -26.21 -6.48 -28.05
C ALA A 211 -25.51 -6.99 -29.31
N MET A 212 -24.22 -6.65 -29.49
CA MET A 212 -23.39 -7.18 -30.56
C MET A 212 -23.13 -8.68 -30.42
N ASN A 213 -22.78 -9.14 -29.22
CA ASN A 213 -22.44 -10.54 -28.98
C ASN A 213 -23.61 -11.51 -29.19
N ILE A 214 -24.84 -11.08 -28.86
CA ILE A 214 -26.04 -11.93 -29.02
C ILE A 214 -26.74 -11.71 -30.37
N ALA A 215 -26.19 -10.86 -31.25
CA ALA A 215 -26.83 -10.43 -32.49
C ALA A 215 -28.27 -9.93 -32.27
N ALA A 216 -28.46 -9.02 -31.31
CA ALA A 216 -29.78 -8.54 -30.88
C ALA A 216 -30.53 -7.71 -31.94
N PHE A 217 -29.82 -7.17 -32.93
CA PHE A 217 -30.37 -6.23 -33.90
C PHE A 217 -31.01 -6.97 -35.09
N PRO A 218 -32.29 -6.69 -35.42
CA PRO A 218 -32.97 -7.34 -36.53
C PRO A 218 -32.40 -6.95 -37.90
N ASP A 219 -31.92 -5.71 -38.04
CA ASP A 219 -31.38 -5.16 -39.27
C ASP A 219 -30.29 -4.10 -39.01
N SER A 220 -29.72 -3.54 -40.08
CA SER A 220 -28.70 -2.50 -39.99
C SER A 220 -29.24 -1.17 -39.47
N GLU A 221 -30.52 -0.86 -39.70
CA GLU A 221 -31.12 0.41 -39.31
C GLU A 221 -31.32 0.47 -37.79
N ALA A 222 -31.88 -0.58 -37.20
CA ALA A 222 -31.99 -0.76 -35.76
C ALA A 222 -30.62 -0.70 -35.08
N ARG A 223 -29.58 -1.32 -35.67
CA ARG A 223 -28.21 -1.24 -35.16
C ARG A 223 -27.68 0.20 -35.15
N VAL A 224 -27.88 0.96 -36.23
CA VAL A 224 -27.44 2.36 -36.33
C VAL A 224 -28.21 3.25 -35.36
N HIS A 225 -29.52 3.03 -35.22
CA HIS A 225 -30.38 3.75 -34.29
C HIS A 225 -29.89 3.59 -32.84
N TRP A 226 -29.74 2.35 -32.38
CA TRP A 226 -29.27 2.04 -31.03
C TRP A 226 -27.85 2.54 -30.77
N HIS A 227 -26.95 2.40 -31.74
CA HIS A 227 -25.59 2.90 -31.63
C HIS A 227 -25.54 4.42 -31.43
N THR A 228 -26.34 5.15 -32.20
CA THR A 228 -26.44 6.62 -32.12
C THR A 228 -26.97 7.02 -30.75
N LYS A 229 -28.08 6.42 -30.31
CA LYS A 229 -28.69 6.70 -29.01
C LYS A 229 -27.73 6.43 -27.83
N LEU A 230 -27.06 5.27 -27.84
CA LEU A 230 -26.09 4.92 -26.79
C LEU A 230 -24.89 5.87 -26.78
N ARG A 231 -24.41 6.27 -27.96
CA ARG A 231 -23.30 7.23 -28.08
C ARG A 231 -23.68 8.60 -27.52
N GLU A 232 -24.87 9.11 -27.83
CA GLU A 232 -25.36 10.38 -27.30
C GLU A 232 -25.43 10.38 -25.77
N GLU A 233 -26.06 9.36 -25.18
CA GLU A 233 -26.13 9.20 -23.72
C GLU A 233 -24.74 9.10 -23.10
N ARG A 234 -23.84 8.35 -23.73
CA ARG A 234 -22.45 8.19 -23.27
C ARG A 234 -21.69 9.51 -23.29
N ASP A 235 -21.83 10.28 -24.37
CA ASP A 235 -21.14 11.56 -24.54
C ASP A 235 -21.67 12.62 -23.57
N GLN A 236 -22.98 12.64 -23.29
CA GLN A 236 -23.57 13.50 -22.25
C GLN A 236 -22.94 13.23 -20.87
N ARG A 237 -22.76 11.96 -20.49
CA ARG A 237 -22.15 11.57 -19.21
C ARG A 237 -20.67 11.91 -19.15
N ILE A 238 -19.94 11.69 -20.24
CA ILE A 238 -18.54 12.14 -20.34
C ILE A 238 -18.44 13.66 -20.20
N GLN A 239 -19.40 14.41 -20.77
CA GLN A 239 -19.43 15.85 -20.61
C GLN A 239 -19.70 16.26 -19.16
N ARG A 240 -20.69 15.64 -18.49
CA ARG A 240 -20.95 15.88 -17.06
C ARG A 240 -19.73 15.56 -16.18
N TYR A 241 -18.99 14.51 -16.51
CA TYR A 241 -17.70 14.21 -15.86
C TYR A 241 -16.69 15.34 -16.11
N ARG A 242 -16.56 15.81 -17.34
CA ARG A 242 -15.63 16.88 -17.71
C ARG A 242 -15.93 18.18 -16.98
N ASP A 243 -17.21 18.56 -16.86
CA ASP A 243 -17.64 19.80 -16.22
C ASP A 243 -17.18 19.89 -14.75
N LYS A 244 -17.12 18.74 -14.05
CA LYS A 244 -16.64 18.65 -12.67
C LYS A 244 -15.13 18.51 -12.53
N MET A 245 -14.50 17.86 -13.49
CA MET A 245 -13.11 17.40 -13.36
C MET A 245 -12.11 18.28 -14.13
N MET A 246 -12.59 19.19 -14.98
CA MET A 246 -11.79 20.14 -15.74
C MET A 246 -12.05 21.58 -15.29
N GLY A 247 -11.18 22.51 -15.67
CA GLY A 247 -11.27 23.92 -15.28
C GLY A 247 -10.70 24.23 -13.89
N LYS A 248 -10.90 25.47 -13.44
CA LYS A 248 -10.46 25.97 -12.13
C LYS A 248 -11.65 26.54 -11.34
N PRO A 249 -11.88 26.08 -10.09
CA PRO A 249 -11.25 24.94 -9.42
C PRO A 249 -11.91 23.61 -9.84
N SER A 250 -11.14 22.68 -10.43
CA SER A 250 -11.61 21.30 -10.66
C SER A 250 -11.58 20.48 -9.37
N LEU A 251 -12.44 19.47 -9.25
CA LEU A 251 -12.44 18.55 -8.10
C LEU A 251 -11.08 17.89 -7.86
N TRP A 252 -10.32 17.58 -8.93
CA TRP A 252 -8.96 17.04 -8.79
C TRP A 252 -8.04 17.98 -8.00
N GLN A 253 -8.14 19.29 -8.23
CA GLN A 253 -7.33 20.30 -7.52
C GLN A 253 -7.80 20.47 -6.08
N VAL A 254 -9.11 20.51 -5.84
CA VAL A 254 -9.71 20.60 -4.51
C VAL A 254 -9.22 19.43 -3.64
N TRP A 255 -9.39 18.20 -4.11
CA TRP A 255 -8.94 17.02 -3.35
C TRP A 255 -7.42 16.97 -3.19
N ARG A 256 -6.64 17.42 -4.19
CA ARG A 256 -5.18 17.43 -4.09
C ARG A 256 -4.69 18.39 -3.01
N ALA A 257 -5.37 19.52 -2.80
CA ALA A 257 -4.96 20.56 -1.87
C ALA A 257 -4.96 20.11 -0.41
N GLU A 258 -5.87 19.23 -0.01
CA GLU A 258 -5.93 18.70 1.37
C GLU A 258 -5.08 17.44 1.61
N LEU A 259 -4.47 16.89 0.54
CA LEU A 259 -3.59 15.72 0.63
C LEU A 259 -2.12 16.16 0.80
N PRO A 260 -1.24 15.29 1.35
CA PRO A 260 0.13 15.67 1.69
C PRO A 260 0.87 16.38 0.55
N ASN A 261 1.49 17.52 0.86
CA ASN A 261 2.31 18.25 -0.10
C ASN A 261 3.67 17.57 -0.30
N GLU A 262 4.45 18.00 -1.29
CA GLU A 262 5.73 17.38 -1.67
C GLU A 262 6.69 17.21 -0.49
N LYS A 263 6.78 18.20 0.40
CA LYS A 263 7.63 18.15 1.61
C LYS A 263 7.18 17.10 2.62
N GLN A 264 5.89 16.75 2.61
CA GLN A 264 5.28 15.78 3.53
C GLN A 264 5.24 14.35 2.96
N VAL A 265 5.31 14.17 1.63
CA VAL A 265 5.14 12.84 0.99
C VAL A 265 6.21 11.86 1.48
N GLU A 266 7.48 12.27 1.49
CA GLU A 266 8.57 11.40 1.91
C GLU A 266 8.47 11.04 3.41
N ALA A 267 8.19 12.04 4.26
CA ALA A 267 8.01 11.81 5.69
C ALA A 267 6.84 10.84 5.97
N ALA A 268 5.74 10.96 5.22
CA ALA A 268 4.59 10.07 5.33
C ALA A 268 4.90 8.66 4.80
N ALA A 269 5.69 8.53 3.73
CA ALA A 269 6.19 7.26 3.21
C ALA A 269 7.05 6.53 4.25
N ILE A 270 7.97 7.24 4.91
CA ILE A 270 8.79 6.67 6.01
C ILE A 270 7.89 6.24 7.16
N ARG A 271 6.92 7.07 7.57
CA ARG A 271 5.99 6.73 8.66
C ARG A 271 5.16 5.48 8.35
N ARG A 272 4.78 5.30 7.09
CA ARG A 272 4.09 4.10 6.61
C ARG A 272 4.98 2.85 6.71
N LEU A 273 6.26 2.96 6.39
CA LEU A 273 7.23 1.87 6.58
C LEU A 273 7.52 1.57 8.05
N GLU A 274 7.59 2.59 8.92
CA GLU A 274 7.72 2.41 10.36
C GLU A 274 6.54 1.62 10.93
N LEU A 275 5.32 1.96 10.52
CA LEU A 275 4.13 1.24 10.94
C LEU A 275 4.16 -0.22 10.45
N TRP A 276 4.53 -0.44 9.19
CA TRP A 276 4.72 -1.78 8.63
C TRP A 276 5.75 -2.60 9.41
N ALA A 277 6.89 -1.98 9.73
CA ALA A 277 7.95 -2.60 10.51
C ALA A 277 7.45 -2.95 11.92
N SER A 278 6.74 -2.03 12.59
CA SER A 278 6.22 -2.23 13.95
C SER A 278 5.22 -3.38 14.09
N VAL A 279 4.60 -3.81 12.99
CA VAL A 279 3.71 -4.98 12.97
C VAL A 279 4.50 -6.29 12.90
N LEU A 280 5.70 -6.26 12.33
CA LEU A 280 6.54 -7.42 12.06
C LEU A 280 7.68 -7.61 13.06
N ASP A 281 8.17 -6.50 13.62
CA ASP A 281 9.24 -6.45 14.60
C ASP A 281 8.63 -6.46 16.02
N PRO A 282 8.91 -7.50 16.84
CA PRO A 282 8.39 -7.59 18.21
C PRO A 282 8.91 -6.48 19.13
N ASP A 283 10.06 -5.87 18.81
CA ASP A 283 10.64 -4.77 19.57
C ASP A 283 11.07 -3.62 18.64
N PHE A 284 10.08 -2.95 18.06
CA PHE A 284 10.36 -1.82 17.18
C PHE A 284 11.02 -0.62 17.88
N ARG A 285 11.06 -0.57 19.22
CA ARG A 285 11.77 0.50 19.95
C ARG A 285 13.28 0.35 19.74
N HIS A 286 13.80 -0.88 19.81
CA HIS A 286 15.17 -1.22 19.46
C HIS A 286 15.51 -0.78 18.02
N SER A 287 14.71 -1.16 17.02
CA SER A 287 14.96 -0.77 15.62
C SER A 287 15.03 0.74 15.41
N ARG A 288 14.15 1.52 16.07
CA ARG A 288 14.22 2.99 16.04
C ARG A 288 15.48 3.53 16.72
N HIS A 289 15.88 2.93 17.83
CA HIS A 289 17.08 3.32 18.55
C HIS A 289 18.34 3.05 17.73
N VAL A 290 18.49 1.84 17.17
CA VAL A 290 19.59 1.45 16.28
C VAL A 290 19.66 2.36 15.05
N ALA A 291 18.53 2.65 14.40
CA ALA A 291 18.51 3.56 13.25
C ALA A 291 19.07 4.96 13.61
N ARG A 292 18.71 5.47 14.79
CA ARG A 292 19.22 6.76 15.29
C ARG A 292 20.72 6.73 15.59
N LEU A 293 21.21 5.67 16.23
CA LEU A 293 22.65 5.50 16.49
C LEU A 293 23.45 5.34 15.19
N ALA A 294 22.91 4.59 14.22
CA ALA A 294 23.51 4.42 12.90
C ALA A 294 23.66 5.76 12.16
N LEU A 295 22.64 6.62 12.22
CA LEU A 295 22.72 7.96 11.65
C LEU A 295 23.74 8.84 12.36
N GLN A 296 23.86 8.78 13.69
CA GLN A 296 24.89 9.53 14.42
C GLN A 296 26.31 9.08 14.04
N LEU A 297 26.53 7.77 13.87
CA LEU A 297 27.79 7.23 13.38
C LEU A 297 28.08 7.72 11.96
N TYR A 298 27.10 7.64 11.05
CA TYR A 298 27.24 8.08 9.68
C TYR A 298 27.54 9.58 9.56
N ASP A 299 26.76 10.42 10.26
CA ASP A 299 26.91 11.87 10.25
C ASP A 299 28.30 12.26 10.78
N GLY A 300 28.77 11.63 11.86
CA GLY A 300 30.12 11.83 12.39
C GLY A 300 31.23 11.39 11.41
N LEU A 301 31.09 10.22 10.77
CA LEU A 301 32.08 9.76 9.77
C LEU A 301 32.15 10.70 8.55
N CYS A 302 31.01 11.22 8.09
CA CYS A 302 30.95 12.15 6.96
C CYS A 302 31.64 13.48 7.26
N GLN A 303 31.41 14.05 8.44
CA GLN A 303 32.07 15.29 8.90
C GLN A 303 33.61 15.18 8.92
N ASN A 304 34.14 13.96 9.01
CA ASN A 304 35.57 13.68 9.08
C ASN A 304 36.16 13.20 7.73
N GLY A 305 35.57 13.64 6.60
CA GLY A 305 36.08 13.36 5.25
C GLY A 305 35.94 11.92 4.78
N SER A 306 35.17 11.09 5.50
CA SER A 306 34.95 9.68 5.15
C SER A 306 33.61 9.43 4.45
N GLY A 307 32.85 10.50 4.17
CA GLY A 307 31.64 10.45 3.36
C GLY A 307 31.95 10.08 1.91
N THR A 308 31.07 9.33 1.27
CA THR A 308 31.18 9.03 -0.17
C THR A 308 29.92 9.41 -0.91
N GLY A 309 30.08 9.80 -2.18
CA GLY A 309 28.97 9.95 -3.12
C GLY A 309 27.91 10.95 -2.68
N ASP A 310 26.63 10.59 -2.90
CA ASP A 310 25.46 11.37 -2.50
C ASP A 310 25.13 11.10 -1.03
N GLY A 311 25.62 11.99 -0.17
CA GLY A 311 25.51 11.85 1.28
C GLY A 311 24.07 11.81 1.80
N ASN A 312 23.11 12.44 1.12
CA ASN A 312 21.69 12.42 1.51
C ASN A 312 21.08 11.04 1.19
N LYS A 313 21.38 10.50 0.01
CA LYS A 313 20.92 9.17 -0.40
C LYS A 313 21.44 8.07 0.52
N GLU A 314 22.74 8.06 0.84
CA GLU A 314 23.34 7.09 1.74
C GLU A 314 22.72 7.14 3.15
N ARG A 315 22.49 8.36 3.65
CA ARG A 315 21.87 8.61 4.96
C ARG A 315 20.44 8.07 5.03
N GLU A 316 19.62 8.31 4.00
CA GLU A 316 18.26 7.77 3.92
C GLU A 316 18.24 6.24 3.84
N ILE A 317 19.12 5.65 3.02
CA ILE A 317 19.25 4.19 2.91
C ILE A 317 19.57 3.58 4.27
N LEU A 318 20.50 4.19 5.01
CA LEU A 318 20.87 3.72 6.34
C LEU A 318 19.72 3.85 7.34
N ARG A 319 18.98 4.97 7.29
CA ARG A 319 17.77 5.17 8.11
C ARG A 319 16.76 4.06 7.87
N LEU A 320 16.42 3.79 6.61
CA LEU A 320 15.49 2.73 6.23
C LEU A 320 16.01 1.37 6.67
N ALA A 321 17.29 1.08 6.42
CA ALA A 321 17.87 -0.20 6.78
C ALA A 321 17.81 -0.45 8.31
N GLY A 322 18.10 0.57 9.11
CA GLY A 322 18.00 0.51 10.56
C GLY A 322 16.56 0.32 11.05
N LEU A 323 15.57 0.97 10.43
CA LEU A 323 14.16 0.77 10.79
C LEU A 323 13.63 -0.61 10.41
N LEU A 324 14.22 -1.27 9.40
CA LEU A 324 13.66 -2.48 8.80
C LEU A 324 14.46 -3.75 9.10
N HIS A 325 15.58 -3.69 9.82
CA HIS A 325 16.50 -4.84 9.92
C HIS A 325 15.92 -6.04 10.69
N GLU A 326 15.07 -5.82 11.70
CA GLU A 326 14.47 -6.88 12.51
C GLU A 326 13.09 -7.37 12.03
N VAL A 327 12.54 -6.83 10.94
CA VAL A 327 11.21 -7.26 10.42
C VAL A 327 11.16 -8.75 10.05
N GLY A 328 12.33 -9.37 9.86
CA GLY A 328 12.49 -10.80 9.63
C GLY A 328 12.15 -11.67 10.85
N LEU A 329 12.11 -11.12 12.07
CA LEU A 329 11.76 -11.84 13.30
C LEU A 329 10.32 -12.39 13.25
N SER A 330 9.42 -11.74 12.51
CA SER A 330 8.08 -12.27 12.18
C SER A 330 8.09 -13.66 11.50
N LYS A 331 9.23 -14.10 10.95
CA LYS A 331 9.43 -15.41 10.31
C LYS A 331 10.29 -16.37 11.16
N GLY A 332 10.60 -15.97 12.39
CA GLY A 332 11.41 -16.73 13.34
C GLY A 332 12.82 -16.16 13.52
N VAL A 333 13.42 -16.46 14.67
CA VAL A 333 14.72 -15.94 15.11
C VAL A 333 15.87 -16.42 14.23
N LYS A 334 15.83 -17.67 13.76
CA LYS A 334 16.91 -18.24 12.94
C LYS A 334 16.97 -17.55 11.57
N ARG A 335 18.12 -16.96 11.25
CA ARG A 335 18.40 -16.31 9.94
C ARG A 335 17.43 -15.17 9.59
N HIS A 336 16.87 -14.44 10.58
CA HIS A 336 15.93 -13.34 10.35
C HIS A 336 16.48 -12.26 9.41
N HIS A 337 17.77 -11.92 9.47
CA HIS A 337 18.41 -11.00 8.50
C HIS A 337 18.19 -11.39 7.03
N LYS A 338 18.12 -12.70 6.70
CA LYS A 338 17.77 -13.17 5.35
C LYS A 338 16.28 -13.08 5.07
N ALA A 339 15.43 -13.17 6.09
CA ALA A 339 13.99 -12.98 5.96
C ALA A 339 13.63 -11.49 5.79
N ALA A 340 14.26 -10.61 6.57
CA ALA A 340 14.13 -9.15 6.46
C ALA A 340 14.44 -8.69 5.03
N TYR A 341 15.60 -9.08 4.48
CA TYR A 341 15.93 -8.84 3.06
C TYR A 341 14.80 -9.22 2.11
N ARG A 342 14.27 -10.44 2.22
CA ARG A 342 13.22 -10.97 1.34
C ARG A 342 11.87 -10.26 1.53
N LEU A 343 11.58 -9.76 2.73
CA LEU A 343 10.35 -9.02 3.01
C LEU A 343 10.44 -7.61 2.42
N ILE A 344 11.56 -6.91 2.65
CA ILE A 344 11.78 -5.55 2.14
C ILE A 344 11.84 -5.54 0.61
N GLU A 345 12.52 -6.52 -0.01
CA GLU A 345 12.64 -6.63 -1.47
C GLU A 345 11.28 -6.83 -2.18
N LYS A 346 10.29 -7.42 -1.48
CA LYS A 346 8.94 -7.63 -2.02
C LYS A 346 8.02 -6.42 -1.85
N LEU A 347 8.42 -5.40 -1.09
CA LEU A 347 7.62 -4.20 -0.91
C LEU A 347 7.51 -3.43 -2.22
N GLN A 348 6.31 -2.95 -2.49
CA GLN A 348 6.13 -1.85 -3.44
C GLN A 348 6.50 -0.56 -2.72
N PRO A 349 7.46 0.25 -3.24
CA PRO A 349 7.82 1.51 -2.62
C PRO A 349 6.59 2.41 -2.47
N PRO A 350 6.36 2.98 -1.28
CA PRO A 350 5.37 4.02 -1.11
C PRO A 350 5.59 5.21 -2.03
N LEU A 351 4.52 5.90 -2.42
CA LEU A 351 4.62 7.14 -3.17
C LEU A 351 5.62 8.10 -2.50
N GLY A 352 6.56 8.64 -3.29
CA GLY A 352 7.62 9.53 -2.81
C GLY A 352 8.85 8.82 -2.23
N LEU A 353 8.88 7.48 -2.20
CA LEU A 353 10.08 6.72 -1.86
C LEU A 353 10.71 6.11 -3.12
N ASP A 354 12.01 6.34 -3.27
CA ASP A 354 12.80 5.78 -4.36
C ASP A 354 12.98 4.25 -4.21
N LYS A 355 12.75 3.53 -5.32
CA LYS A 355 12.80 2.06 -5.36
C LYS A 355 14.22 1.52 -5.14
N ASP A 356 15.22 2.19 -5.67
CA ASP A 356 16.61 1.78 -5.54
C ASP A 356 17.13 2.06 -4.13
N LYS A 357 16.70 3.15 -3.49
CA LYS A 357 16.95 3.40 -2.06
C LYS A 357 16.38 2.27 -1.19
N LEU A 358 15.12 1.87 -1.41
CA LEU A 358 14.50 0.77 -0.65
C LEU A 358 15.19 -0.57 -0.90
N ARG A 359 15.59 -0.84 -2.15
CA ARG A 359 16.35 -2.04 -2.51
C ARG A 359 17.72 -2.07 -1.85
N MET A 360 18.42 -0.94 -1.81
CA MET A 360 19.70 -0.83 -1.12
C MET A 360 19.54 -1.02 0.40
N ALA A 361 18.48 -0.45 0.97
CA ALA A 361 18.16 -0.64 2.39
C ALA A 361 17.94 -2.14 2.71
N ALA A 362 17.24 -2.89 1.83
CA ALA A 362 17.10 -4.34 1.99
C ALA A 362 18.46 -5.06 2.05
N VAL A 363 19.38 -4.68 1.17
CA VAL A 363 20.75 -5.24 1.12
C VAL A 363 21.51 -4.91 2.39
N VAL A 364 21.46 -3.66 2.85
CA VAL A 364 22.12 -3.25 4.10
C VAL A 364 21.52 -3.99 5.31
N SER A 365 20.19 -4.08 5.41
CA SER A 365 19.49 -4.86 6.44
C SER A 365 19.85 -6.35 6.40
N ARG A 366 20.16 -6.93 5.24
CA ARG A 366 20.63 -8.32 5.15
C ARG A 366 21.93 -8.56 5.90
N TYR A 367 22.82 -7.58 5.87
CA TYR A 367 24.19 -7.69 6.35
C TYR A 367 24.43 -7.04 7.72
N HIS A 368 23.36 -6.62 8.40
CA HIS A 368 23.42 -6.12 9.79
C HIS A 368 23.92 -7.18 10.79
N ARG A 369 23.97 -8.47 10.40
CA ARG A 369 24.57 -9.57 11.17
C ARG A 369 24.98 -10.72 10.26
N GLY A 370 25.68 -11.71 10.84
CA GLY A 370 26.11 -12.91 10.13
C GLY A 370 27.25 -12.63 9.16
N ALA A 371 27.25 -13.31 8.00
CA ALA A 371 28.32 -13.22 7.01
C ALA A 371 28.50 -11.81 6.45
N PHE A 372 29.73 -11.43 6.14
CA PHE A 372 30.03 -10.16 5.48
C PHE A 372 29.60 -10.12 4.01
N PRO A 373 29.32 -8.93 3.46
CA PRO A 373 29.03 -8.71 2.05
C PRO A 373 30.24 -9.03 1.14
N ARG A 374 30.28 -10.25 0.58
CA ARG A 374 31.33 -10.71 -0.36
C ARG A 374 30.84 -10.67 -1.80
N SER A 375 31.73 -10.33 -2.74
CA SER A 375 31.39 -10.05 -4.16
C SER A 375 30.68 -11.19 -4.91
N GLY A 376 30.87 -12.45 -4.52
CA GLY A 376 30.23 -13.62 -5.14
C GLY A 376 28.83 -13.98 -4.62
N GLN A 377 28.27 -13.21 -3.68
CA GLN A 377 26.95 -13.51 -3.14
C GLN A 377 25.83 -12.99 -4.04
N LYS A 378 24.82 -13.83 -4.31
CA LYS A 378 23.68 -13.52 -5.21
C LYS A 378 23.00 -12.16 -4.93
N THR A 379 22.94 -11.75 -3.67
CA THR A 379 22.34 -10.49 -3.24
C THR A 379 23.12 -9.24 -3.65
N LEU A 380 24.38 -9.37 -4.09
CA LEU A 380 25.21 -8.29 -4.60
C LEU A 380 25.44 -8.37 -6.11
N THR A 381 25.07 -9.48 -6.77
CA THR A 381 25.36 -9.71 -8.19
C THR A 381 24.77 -8.63 -9.09
N ASN A 382 23.52 -8.22 -8.82
CA ASN A 382 22.80 -7.21 -9.61
C ASN A 382 22.93 -5.78 -9.06
N ILE A 383 24.04 -5.49 -8.36
CA ILE A 383 24.35 -4.18 -7.77
C ILE A 383 25.65 -3.68 -8.37
N SER A 384 25.69 -2.39 -8.73
CA SER A 384 26.88 -1.76 -9.31
C SER A 384 28.08 -1.82 -8.36
N PRO A 385 29.34 -1.80 -8.83
CA PRO A 385 30.51 -1.80 -7.96
C PRO A 385 30.53 -0.65 -6.93
N ALA A 386 30.08 0.55 -7.33
CA ALA A 386 29.96 1.70 -6.44
C ALA A 386 28.94 1.44 -5.33
N ASP A 387 27.74 1.00 -5.71
CA ASP A 387 26.67 0.67 -4.76
C ASP A 387 27.03 -0.50 -3.83
N ARG A 388 27.80 -1.49 -4.32
CA ARG A 388 28.34 -2.56 -3.45
C ARG A 388 29.21 -1.96 -2.37
N THR A 389 30.06 -0.99 -2.71
CA THR A 389 30.95 -0.32 -1.75
C THR A 389 30.15 0.46 -0.71
N THR A 390 29.16 1.24 -1.15
CA THR A 390 28.20 1.91 -0.26
C THR A 390 27.48 0.90 0.65
N ALA A 391 26.97 -0.20 0.11
CA ALA A 391 26.31 -1.24 0.91
C ALA A 391 27.22 -1.83 2.01
N ARG A 392 28.52 -2.05 1.72
CA ARG A 392 29.47 -2.53 2.73
C ARG A 392 29.69 -1.50 3.83
N LYS A 393 29.85 -0.23 3.48
CA LYS A 393 30.01 0.88 4.44
C LYS A 393 28.80 0.98 5.36
N LEU A 394 27.61 1.08 4.78
CA LEU A 394 26.37 1.21 5.52
C LEU A 394 26.08 -0.02 6.37
N ALA A 395 26.37 -1.23 5.88
CA ALA A 395 26.25 -2.44 6.69
C ALA A 395 27.24 -2.46 7.86
N GLY A 396 28.48 -1.98 7.68
CA GLY A 396 29.45 -1.83 8.76
C GLY A 396 28.95 -0.87 9.85
N ILE A 397 28.39 0.27 9.44
CA ILE A 397 27.80 1.25 10.37
C ILE A 397 26.61 0.63 11.12
N LEU A 398 25.68 -0.01 10.40
CA LEU A 398 24.49 -0.61 10.99
C LEU A 398 24.84 -1.75 11.97
N ARG A 399 25.83 -2.59 11.63
CA ARG A 399 26.33 -3.65 12.53
C ARG A 399 26.83 -3.09 13.86
N LEU A 400 27.62 -2.02 13.79
CA LEU A 400 28.15 -1.40 14.99
C LEU A 400 27.06 -0.68 15.79
N ALA A 401 26.15 0.03 15.12
CA ALA A 401 24.99 0.64 15.76
C ALA A 401 24.11 -0.39 16.48
N ASN A 402 23.87 -1.55 15.85
CA ASN A 402 23.12 -2.65 16.45
C ASN A 402 23.82 -3.23 17.69
N ALA A 403 25.15 -3.31 17.65
CA ALA A 403 25.94 -3.79 18.78
C ALA A 403 25.89 -2.84 20.00
N PHE A 404 25.66 -1.54 19.78
CA PHE A 404 25.46 -0.56 20.85
C PHE A 404 24.10 -0.66 21.55
N ASP A 405 23.19 -1.51 21.07
CA ASP A 405 21.90 -1.79 21.71
C ASP A 405 21.63 -3.30 21.74
N ALA A 406 22.68 -4.11 21.89
CA ALA A 406 22.61 -5.57 21.75
C ALA A 406 21.72 -6.26 22.81
N ASP A 407 21.50 -5.59 23.94
CA ASP A 407 20.64 -6.06 25.04
C ASP A 407 19.24 -5.41 25.02
N HIS A 408 18.95 -4.55 24.02
CA HIS A 408 17.68 -3.84 23.84
C HIS A 408 17.31 -2.91 25.01
N THR A 409 18.29 -2.48 25.81
CA THR A 409 18.04 -1.58 26.97
C THR A 409 18.07 -0.11 26.60
N SER A 410 18.52 0.24 25.38
CA SER A 410 18.83 1.61 24.98
C SER A 410 19.82 2.31 25.92
N GLN A 411 20.70 1.56 26.62
CA GLN A 411 21.70 2.14 27.53
C GLN A 411 22.56 3.20 26.84
N ILE A 412 22.95 2.96 25.58
CA ILE A 412 23.75 3.91 24.80
C ILE A 412 22.89 5.01 24.20
N GLN A 413 22.82 6.15 24.88
CA GLN A 413 21.92 7.22 24.48
C GLN A 413 22.47 8.08 23.34
N ARG A 414 23.78 8.23 23.19
CA ARG A 414 24.36 9.10 22.15
C ARG A 414 25.74 8.63 21.75
N ILE A 415 26.06 8.78 20.47
CA ILE A 415 27.35 8.46 19.90
C ILE A 415 27.92 9.67 19.15
N HIS A 416 29.23 9.83 19.23
CA HIS A 416 29.99 10.76 18.39
C HIS A 416 31.16 10.02 17.75
N ALA A 417 31.22 10.03 16.42
CA ALA A 417 32.31 9.45 15.65
C ALA A 417 33.23 10.55 15.13
N ALA A 418 34.54 10.37 15.31
CA ALA A 418 35.57 11.25 14.78
C ALA A 418 36.75 10.44 14.23
N THR A 419 37.45 10.97 13.24
CA THR A 419 38.74 10.42 12.83
C THR A 419 39.84 11.09 13.63
N GLN A 420 40.70 10.32 14.31
CA GLN A 420 41.85 10.84 15.03
C GLN A 420 43.05 9.92 14.84
N ASN A 421 44.23 10.47 14.54
CA ASN A 421 45.53 9.78 14.57
C ASN A 421 45.51 8.38 13.91
N GLY A 422 44.90 8.24 12.72
CA GLY A 422 44.86 6.98 11.96
C GLY A 422 43.80 5.96 12.40
N TYR A 423 42.99 6.24 13.43
CA TYR A 423 41.89 5.37 13.87
C TYR A 423 40.54 6.13 13.90
N LEU A 424 39.44 5.37 13.90
CA LEU A 424 38.09 5.89 14.09
C LEU A 424 37.75 5.86 15.57
N GLN A 425 37.66 7.04 16.19
CA GLN A 425 37.25 7.18 17.58
C GLN A 425 35.74 7.30 17.68
N ILE A 426 35.12 6.44 18.48
CA ILE A 426 33.69 6.45 18.74
C ILE A 426 33.47 6.69 20.23
N LYS A 427 32.99 7.87 20.59
CA LYS A 427 32.58 8.19 21.97
C LYS A 427 31.12 7.80 22.14
N ALA A 428 30.79 6.98 23.13
CA ALA A 428 29.43 6.52 23.40
C ALA A 428 29.00 6.89 24.83
N GLN A 429 27.88 7.59 24.96
CA GLN A 429 27.29 7.97 26.24
C GLN A 429 26.64 6.75 26.87
N GLY A 430 26.97 6.46 28.13
CA GLY A 430 26.50 5.26 28.83
C GLY A 430 27.36 4.02 28.59
N TYR A 431 28.43 4.11 27.78
CA TYR A 431 29.32 2.98 27.53
C TYR A 431 30.29 2.75 28.70
N ASN A 432 30.34 1.51 29.18
CA ASN A 432 31.37 1.02 30.09
C ASN A 432 32.06 -0.21 29.47
N PRO A 433 33.40 -0.20 29.32
CA PRO A 433 34.15 -1.32 28.76
C PRO A 433 34.02 -2.65 29.50
N ARG A 434 33.53 -2.63 30.75
CA ARG A 434 33.32 -3.82 31.58
C ARG A 434 31.95 -4.47 31.39
N ASP A 435 31.05 -3.84 30.64
CA ASP A 435 29.70 -4.38 30.42
C ASP A 435 29.73 -5.50 29.37
N ARG A 436 28.78 -6.45 29.46
CA ARG A 436 28.64 -7.55 28.48
C ARG A 436 28.51 -7.06 27.03
N MET A 437 27.92 -5.88 26.83
CA MET A 437 27.78 -5.26 25.52
C MET A 437 29.12 -4.93 24.84
N ALA A 438 30.22 -4.82 25.60
CA ALA A 438 31.55 -4.57 25.04
C ALA A 438 32.00 -5.68 24.07
N GLU A 439 31.65 -6.94 24.32
CA GLU A 439 31.94 -8.07 23.42
C GLU A 439 31.17 -7.92 22.09
N ALA A 440 29.88 -7.58 22.17
CA ALA A 440 29.05 -7.34 20.99
C ALA A 440 29.60 -6.18 20.16
N ILE A 441 30.02 -5.09 20.81
CA ILE A 441 30.65 -3.92 20.16
C ILE A 441 31.96 -4.31 19.49
N ALA A 442 32.80 -5.11 20.16
CA ALA A 442 34.06 -5.59 19.62
C ALA A 442 33.86 -6.46 18.36
N ALA A 443 32.81 -7.30 18.33
CA ALA A 443 32.44 -8.05 17.12
C ALA A 443 31.79 -7.16 16.04
N GLY A 444 30.99 -6.17 16.45
CA GLY A 444 30.24 -5.28 15.58
C GLY A 444 31.12 -4.34 14.76
N ARG A 445 32.26 -3.90 15.30
CA ARG A 445 33.18 -2.96 14.62
C ARG A 445 33.95 -3.56 13.45
N HIS A 446 34.13 -4.89 13.38
CA HIS A 446 35.08 -5.52 12.46
C HIS A 446 34.82 -5.21 10.97
N LEU A 447 33.55 -5.21 10.53
CA LEU A 447 33.22 -4.84 9.14
C LEU A 447 33.55 -3.37 8.85
N LEU A 448 33.31 -2.49 9.83
CA LEU A 448 33.62 -1.07 9.70
C LEU A 448 35.13 -0.86 9.56
N GLU A 449 35.93 -1.57 10.37
CA GLU A 449 37.40 -1.53 10.31
C GLU A 449 37.94 -1.96 8.94
N ILE A 450 37.41 -3.05 8.38
CA ILE A 450 37.79 -3.55 7.06
C ILE A 450 37.47 -2.52 5.97
N VAL A 451 36.27 -1.95 6.01
CA VAL A 451 35.79 -1.09 4.92
C VAL A 451 36.46 0.29 4.95
N TYR A 452 36.68 0.86 6.14
CA TYR A 452 37.37 2.14 6.30
C TYR A 452 38.89 2.01 6.40
N ARG A 453 39.42 0.78 6.45
CA ARG A 453 40.86 0.48 6.60
C ARG A 453 41.50 1.20 7.79
N ARG A 454 40.75 1.29 8.89
CA ARG A 454 41.15 2.01 10.11
C ARG A 454 40.65 1.24 11.33
N PRO A 455 41.47 1.07 12.39
CA PRO A 455 40.99 0.51 13.65
C PRO A 455 39.86 1.36 14.23
N VAL A 456 38.90 0.73 14.91
CA VAL A 456 37.79 1.43 15.58
C VAL A 456 38.00 1.35 17.09
N VAL A 457 38.13 2.51 17.76
CA VAL A 457 38.32 2.60 19.21
C VAL A 457 37.09 3.20 19.83
N VAL A 458 36.42 2.45 20.72
CA VAL A 458 35.23 2.91 21.45
C VAL A 458 35.64 3.41 22.83
N LYS A 459 35.19 4.62 23.19
CA LYS A 459 35.47 5.26 24.49
C LYS A 459 34.19 5.75 25.16
N PRO A 460 34.12 5.82 26.49
CA PRO A 460 33.03 6.49 27.18
C PRO A 460 32.95 7.97 26.77
N MET A 461 31.74 8.47 26.53
CA MET A 461 31.48 9.90 26.34
C MET A 461 31.25 10.54 27.71
N ARG A 462 32.10 11.50 28.09
CA ARG A 462 31.88 12.28 29.31
C ARG A 462 30.66 13.20 29.13
N PRO A 463 29.81 13.36 30.16
CA PRO A 463 28.74 14.35 30.13
C PRO A 463 29.30 15.75 29.90
N ALA A 464 28.57 16.61 29.18
CA ALA A 464 29.02 17.97 28.87
C ALA A 464 29.35 18.81 30.12
N SER A 465 28.83 18.46 31.30
CA SER A 465 29.11 19.10 32.59
C SER A 465 30.51 18.84 33.15
N GLN A 466 31.29 17.89 32.61
CA GLN A 466 32.66 17.57 33.06
C GLN A 466 33.76 17.98 32.07
N ALA A 467 33.42 18.66 30.97
CA ALA A 467 34.37 19.08 29.94
C ALA A 467 34.98 20.48 30.20
N LYS A 468 34.62 21.15 31.31
CA LYS A 468 35.14 22.47 31.73
C LYS A 468 35.94 22.42 33.04
N ARG A 469 36.62 21.31 33.35
CA ARG A 469 37.58 21.24 34.47
C ARG A 469 38.93 20.79 33.97
#